data_AF-A0A1X0QLQ3-F1
#
_entry.id   AF-A0A1X0QLQ3-F1
#
_cell.length_a   1.000
_cell.length_b   1.000
_cell.length_c   1.000
_cell.angle_alpha   90.00
_cell.angle_beta   90.00
_cell.angle_gamma   90.00
#
_symmetry.space_group_name_H-M   'P 1'
#
loop_
_entity.id
_entity.type
_entity.pdbx_description
1 polymer ?
#
loop_
_entity_poly.entity_id
_entity_poly.type
_entity_poly.pdbx_seq_one_letter_code
_entity_poly.pdbx_strand_id
1 'polypeptide(L)'
;MEKTPLDPIVALGSFFIEQKQSLADHVHHHDPFIQHLYSSAKHIFQNQVTVDESMAGCLLRVVEDAESRYHKAIDMLDDDVQDTNAKKRTIDYLKEGMAFLRTCKRQFVSSRSSPSMPLSTTSSARELRSPPPENSIPETSSHLQTIPPEQPSSINDSAATDESSKNWQYIEGYIEQIGDDRMNWQACYRDGRRKGYFKNYSTHASLKNAYSRWKKKNGQ
;
A
#
# COMPACT_ATOMS: atom_id res chain seq x y z
N MET A 1 25.69 -21.74 43.15
CA MET A 1 24.43 -22.02 43.86
C MET A 1 23.60 -22.91 42.95
N GLU A 2 23.35 -24.15 43.36
CA GLU A 2 22.35 -24.97 42.69
C GLU A 2 20.97 -24.37 42.99
N LYS A 3 20.17 -24.10 41.96
CA LYS A 3 18.73 -23.85 42.14
C LYS A 3 18.06 -25.22 42.19
N THR A 4 17.36 -25.51 43.27
CA THR A 4 16.48 -26.69 43.33
C THR A 4 15.48 -26.66 42.17
N PRO A 5 15.22 -27.79 41.49
CA PRO A 5 14.20 -27.84 40.45
C PRO A 5 12.83 -27.38 40.98
N LEU A 6 12.02 -26.81 40.08
CA LEU A 6 10.62 -26.55 40.32
C LEU A 6 9.84 -27.86 40.46
N ASP A 7 8.74 -27.81 41.21
CA ASP A 7 7.71 -28.84 41.12
C ASP A 7 7.12 -28.85 39.68
N PRO A 8 6.83 -30.03 39.09
CA PRO A 8 6.35 -30.11 37.70
C PRO A 8 5.07 -29.31 37.41
N ILE A 9 4.15 -29.20 38.37
CA ILE A 9 2.91 -28.43 38.22
C ILE A 9 3.21 -26.93 38.29
N VAL A 10 4.15 -26.51 39.14
CA VAL A 10 4.61 -25.11 39.22
C VAL A 10 5.35 -24.70 37.95
N ALA A 11 6.20 -25.57 37.41
CA ALA A 11 6.89 -25.35 36.13
C ALA A 11 5.89 -25.23 34.96
N LEU A 12 4.89 -26.11 34.90
CA LEU A 12 3.82 -26.05 33.89
C LEU A 12 2.98 -24.77 34.01
N GLY A 13 2.65 -24.35 35.23
CA GLY A 13 1.94 -23.10 35.50
C GLY A 13 2.74 -21.87 35.08
N SER A 14 4.01 -21.78 35.49
CA SER A 14 4.95 -20.71 35.10
C SER A 14 5.05 -20.59 33.57
N PHE A 15 5.24 -21.71 32.85
CA PHE A 15 5.30 -21.74 31.39
C PHE A 15 4.04 -21.15 30.72
N PHE A 16 2.84 -21.54 31.16
CA PHE A 16 1.58 -21.04 30.59
C PHE A 16 1.18 -19.63 31.02
N ILE A 17 1.71 -19.13 32.15
CA ILE A 17 1.44 -17.78 32.67
C ILE A 17 2.45 -16.75 32.12
N GLU A 18 3.74 -17.09 32.04
CA GLU A 18 4.79 -16.16 31.58
C GLU A 18 4.82 -15.98 30.05
N GLN A 19 4.36 -16.98 29.30
CA GLN A 19 4.17 -16.98 27.83
C GLN A 19 5.36 -16.42 27.02
N LYS A 20 6.59 -16.64 27.49
CA LYS A 20 7.81 -16.18 26.82
C LYS A 20 8.03 -16.97 25.54
N GLN A 21 8.28 -16.29 24.42
CA GLN A 21 8.56 -16.94 23.14
C GLN A 21 9.91 -17.67 23.14
N SER A 22 10.89 -17.15 23.89
CA SER A 22 12.21 -17.76 24.07
C SER A 22 12.36 -18.37 25.45
N LEU A 23 13.01 -19.54 25.51
CA LEU A 23 13.52 -20.11 26.76
C LEU A 23 14.44 -19.12 27.49
N ALA A 24 15.25 -18.33 26.77
CA ALA A 24 16.21 -17.40 27.39
C ALA A 24 15.55 -16.25 28.18
N ASP A 25 14.31 -15.87 27.81
CA ASP A 25 13.56 -14.79 28.47
C ASP A 25 12.73 -15.27 29.67
N HIS A 26 12.78 -16.58 29.97
CA HIS A 26 12.03 -17.22 31.05
C HIS A 26 12.79 -17.12 32.38
N VAL A 27 12.10 -16.77 33.47
CA VAL A 27 12.74 -16.56 34.80
C VAL A 27 13.44 -17.84 35.29
N HIS A 28 12.92 -18.99 34.88
CA HIS A 28 13.37 -20.32 35.26
C HIS A 28 14.08 -21.09 34.13
N HIS A 29 14.76 -20.42 33.20
CA HIS A 29 15.39 -21.05 32.02
C HIS A 29 16.47 -22.11 32.29
N HIS A 30 17.01 -22.19 33.51
CA HIS A 30 17.91 -23.27 33.94
C HIS A 30 17.20 -24.50 34.53
N ASP A 31 15.87 -24.46 34.69
CA ASP A 31 15.09 -25.56 35.26
C ASP A 31 14.85 -26.68 34.22
N PRO A 32 15.02 -27.98 34.60
CA PRO A 32 14.90 -29.09 33.66
C PRO A 32 13.47 -29.31 33.14
N PHE A 33 12.43 -29.02 33.93
CA PHE A 33 11.04 -29.14 33.46
C PHE A 33 10.69 -28.02 32.49
N ILE A 34 11.10 -26.79 32.77
CA ILE A 34 10.97 -25.66 31.83
C ILE A 34 11.73 -25.95 30.52
N GLN A 35 12.97 -26.42 30.59
CA GLN A 35 13.74 -26.82 29.40
C GLN A 35 13.05 -27.94 28.61
N HIS A 36 12.46 -28.91 29.28
CA HIS A 36 11.72 -30.00 28.65
C HIS A 36 10.40 -29.52 28.00
N LEU A 37 9.68 -28.58 28.62
CA LEU A 37 8.48 -27.95 28.05
C LEU A 37 8.82 -27.14 26.79
N TYR A 38 9.84 -26.29 26.82
CA TYR A 38 10.31 -25.56 25.64
C TYR A 38 10.82 -26.49 24.54
N SER A 39 11.52 -27.58 24.90
CA SER A 39 12.01 -28.57 23.92
C SER A 39 10.86 -29.34 23.27
N SER A 40 9.86 -29.75 24.06
CA SER A 40 8.67 -30.46 23.58
C SER A 40 7.80 -29.56 22.70
N ALA A 41 7.54 -28.31 23.13
CA ALA A 41 6.83 -27.33 22.32
C ALA A 41 7.56 -27.05 21.01
N LYS A 42 8.88 -26.83 21.06
CA LYS A 42 9.71 -26.67 19.86
C LYS A 42 9.55 -27.85 18.90
N HIS A 43 9.68 -29.08 19.39
CA HIS A 43 9.53 -30.29 18.57
C HIS A 43 8.13 -30.42 17.94
N ILE A 44 7.07 -30.21 18.73
CA ILE A 44 5.67 -30.29 18.26
C ILE A 44 5.40 -29.26 17.15
N PHE A 45 5.86 -28.02 17.33
CA PHE A 45 5.59 -26.95 16.37
C PHE A 45 6.64 -26.81 15.26
N GLN A 46 7.77 -27.51 15.32
CA GLN A 46 8.88 -27.40 14.35
C GLN A 46 8.41 -27.57 12.89
N ASN A 47 7.54 -28.54 12.63
CA ASN A 47 7.02 -28.80 11.30
C ASN A 47 6.04 -27.71 10.81
N GLN A 48 5.30 -27.05 11.70
CA GLN A 48 4.44 -25.91 11.32
C GLN A 48 5.28 -24.65 11.08
N VAL A 49 6.23 -24.35 11.96
CA VAL A 49 7.11 -23.17 11.83
C VAL A 49 7.93 -23.25 10.55
N THR A 50 8.59 -24.38 10.28
CA THR A 50 9.41 -24.55 9.07
C THR A 50 8.60 -24.53 7.77
N VAL A 51 7.37 -25.03 7.76
CA VAL A 51 6.47 -24.92 6.60
C VAL A 51 6.00 -23.48 6.39
N ASP A 52 5.66 -22.75 7.45
CA ASP A 52 5.29 -21.32 7.33
C ASP A 52 6.47 -20.44 6.91
N GLU A 53 7.68 -20.69 7.43
CA GLU A 53 8.91 -20.02 6.98
C GLU A 53 9.21 -20.29 5.50
N SER A 54 9.08 -21.54 5.07
CA SER A 54 9.24 -21.94 3.67
C SER A 54 8.19 -21.29 2.77
N MET A 55 6.92 -21.27 3.19
CA MET A 55 5.81 -20.64 2.46
C MET A 55 5.97 -19.12 2.37
N ALA A 56 6.32 -18.45 3.47
CA ALA A 56 6.58 -17.02 3.50
C ALA A 56 7.77 -16.64 2.61
N GLY A 57 8.87 -17.41 2.65
CA GLY A 57 10.02 -17.23 1.76
C GLY A 57 9.69 -17.48 0.28
N CYS A 58 8.83 -18.46 -0.01
CA CYS A 58 8.34 -18.72 -1.36
C CYS A 58 7.48 -17.56 -1.89
N LEU A 59 6.50 -17.09 -1.11
CA LEU A 59 5.65 -15.96 -1.46
C LEU A 59 6.46 -14.67 -1.64
N LEU A 60 7.43 -14.41 -0.75
CA LEU A 60 8.33 -13.26 -0.85
C LEU A 60 9.09 -13.26 -2.18
N ARG A 61 9.66 -14.40 -2.57
CA ARG A 61 10.33 -14.57 -3.88
C ARG A 61 9.39 -14.36 -5.07
N VAL A 62 8.15 -14.83 -5.00
CA VAL A 62 7.14 -14.62 -6.05
C VAL A 62 6.80 -13.13 -6.19
N VAL A 63 6.64 -12.41 -5.08
CA VAL A 63 6.40 -10.96 -5.11
C VAL A 63 7.61 -10.20 -5.67
N GLU A 64 8.84 -10.59 -5.31
CA GLU A 64 10.06 -9.94 -5.78
C GLU A 64 10.34 -10.20 -7.28
N ASP A 65 10.09 -11.42 -7.77
CA ASP A 65 10.11 -11.72 -9.20
C ASP A 65 9.03 -10.95 -9.98
N ALA A 66 7.83 -10.82 -9.42
CA ALA A 66 6.76 -10.03 -10.03
C ALA A 66 7.07 -8.51 -10.05
N GLU A 67 7.62 -7.95 -8.97
CA GLU A 67 8.12 -6.56 -8.96
C GLU A 67 9.26 -6.35 -9.98
N SER A 68 10.16 -7.32 -10.14
CA SER A 68 11.23 -7.28 -11.16
C SER A 68 10.68 -7.28 -12.58
N ARG A 69 9.73 -8.18 -12.87
CA ARG A 69 9.02 -8.22 -14.16
C ARG A 69 8.27 -6.93 -14.46
N TYR A 70 7.65 -6.29 -13.46
CA TYR A 70 6.97 -5.01 -13.65
C TYR A 70 7.93 -3.85 -13.95
N HIS A 71 9.11 -3.79 -13.35
CA HIS A 71 10.13 -2.81 -13.77
C HIS A 71 10.57 -3.06 -15.21
N LYS A 72 10.99 -4.29 -15.54
CA LYS A 72 11.41 -4.63 -16.91
C LYS A 72 10.34 -4.33 -17.96
N ALA A 73 9.06 -4.55 -17.64
CA ALA A 73 7.94 -4.18 -18.51
C ALA A 73 7.81 -2.66 -18.69
N ILE A 74 7.99 -1.86 -17.62
CA ILE A 74 8.02 -0.39 -17.71
C ILE A 74 9.20 0.07 -18.56
N ASP A 75 10.40 -0.51 -18.37
CA ASP A 75 11.61 -0.13 -19.08
C ASP A 75 11.48 -0.43 -20.59
N MET A 76 11.04 -1.63 -20.96
CA MET A 76 10.76 -1.98 -22.37
C MET A 76 9.67 -1.10 -23.00
N LEU A 77 8.67 -0.67 -22.22
CA LEU A 77 7.69 0.32 -22.69
C LEU A 77 8.27 1.74 -22.77
N ASP A 78 9.37 2.07 -22.09
CA ASP A 78 10.02 3.36 -22.25
C ASP A 78 10.82 3.43 -23.56
N ASP A 79 11.42 2.33 -23.99
CA ASP A 79 12.17 2.24 -25.26
C ASP A 79 11.29 2.07 -26.51
N ASP A 80 10.38 1.08 -26.54
CA ASP A 80 9.74 0.64 -27.80
C ASP A 80 8.49 1.43 -28.24
N VAL A 81 7.76 2.08 -27.30
CA VAL A 81 6.36 2.52 -27.58
C VAL A 81 6.23 4.00 -27.96
N GLN A 82 5.94 4.25 -29.24
CA GLN A 82 5.74 5.59 -29.80
C GLN A 82 4.45 6.31 -29.31
N ASP A 83 3.34 5.59 -29.09
CA ASP A 83 2.12 6.21 -28.52
C ASP A 83 2.34 6.53 -27.03
N THR A 84 2.68 7.79 -26.77
CA THR A 84 2.89 8.33 -25.42
C THR A 84 1.69 8.14 -24.48
N ASN A 85 0.46 8.10 -25.00
CA ASN A 85 -0.77 7.99 -24.21
C ASN A 85 -1.15 6.53 -23.89
N ALA A 86 -0.92 5.57 -24.80
CA ALA A 86 -0.97 4.14 -24.45
C ALA A 86 0.17 3.79 -23.50
N LYS A 87 1.41 4.14 -23.86
CA LYS A 87 2.62 3.96 -23.05
C LYS A 87 2.42 4.44 -21.61
N LYS A 88 1.99 5.69 -21.41
CA LYS A 88 1.74 6.22 -20.07
C LYS A 88 0.68 5.41 -19.29
N ARG A 89 -0.48 5.11 -19.91
CA ARG A 89 -1.55 4.34 -19.24
C ARG A 89 -1.05 2.98 -18.78
N THR A 90 -0.33 2.25 -19.63
CA THR A 90 0.24 0.95 -19.28
C THR A 90 1.28 1.07 -18.17
N ILE A 91 2.19 2.05 -18.24
CA ILE A 91 3.19 2.30 -17.18
C ILE A 91 2.52 2.65 -15.84
N ASP A 92 1.44 3.42 -15.84
CA ASP A 92 0.71 3.79 -14.61
C ASP A 92 -0.04 2.58 -14.02
N TYR A 93 -0.64 1.70 -14.84
CA TYR A 93 -1.19 0.40 -14.39
C TYR A 93 -0.11 -0.54 -13.81
N LEU A 94 1.07 -0.62 -14.43
CA LEU A 94 2.18 -1.46 -13.93
C LEU A 94 2.69 -0.96 -12.57
N LYS A 95 2.67 0.37 -12.33
CA LYS A 95 2.98 0.97 -11.02
C LYS A 95 1.91 0.69 -9.97
N GLU A 96 0.64 0.70 -10.35
CA GLU A 96 -0.46 0.30 -9.46
C GLU A 96 -0.33 -1.16 -9.02
N GLY A 97 -0.01 -2.07 -9.96
CA GLY A 97 0.31 -3.47 -9.66
C GLY A 97 1.48 -3.63 -8.68
N MET A 98 2.56 -2.87 -8.85
CA MET A 98 3.67 -2.85 -7.87
C MET A 98 3.27 -2.28 -6.50
N ALA A 99 2.42 -1.25 -6.46
CA ALA A 99 1.93 -0.69 -5.19
C ALA A 99 1.04 -1.68 -4.43
N PHE A 100 0.21 -2.45 -5.15
CA PHE A 100 -0.55 -3.56 -4.61
C PHE A 100 0.37 -4.68 -4.07
N LEU A 101 1.33 -5.16 -4.86
CA LEU A 101 2.31 -6.17 -4.43
C LEU A 101 3.07 -5.76 -3.16
N ARG A 102 3.54 -4.51 -3.07
CA ARG A 102 4.21 -3.97 -1.87
C ARG A 102 3.29 -3.89 -0.66
N THR A 103 1.99 -3.74 -0.88
CA THR A 103 0.96 -3.78 0.17
C THR A 103 0.76 -5.21 0.66
N CYS A 104 0.63 -6.19 -0.24
CA CYS A 104 0.55 -7.61 0.12
C CYS A 104 1.81 -8.09 0.87
N LYS A 105 3.02 -7.75 0.37
CA LYS A 105 4.30 -8.03 1.03
C LYS A 105 4.36 -7.47 2.44
N ARG A 106 3.91 -6.22 2.63
CA ARG A 106 3.83 -5.59 3.96
C ARG A 106 2.84 -6.29 4.87
N GLN A 107 1.63 -6.60 4.39
CA GLN A 107 0.62 -7.32 5.17
C GLN A 107 1.13 -8.70 5.60
N PHE A 108 1.79 -9.45 4.72
CA PHE A 108 2.31 -10.78 5.06
C PHE A 108 3.42 -10.72 6.13
N VAL A 109 4.33 -9.75 6.04
CA VAL A 109 5.39 -9.53 7.05
C VAL A 109 4.80 -9.02 8.38
N SER A 110 3.83 -8.10 8.35
CA SER A 110 3.21 -7.54 9.56
C SER A 110 2.29 -8.52 10.28
N SER A 111 1.48 -9.32 9.57
CA SER A 111 0.65 -10.36 10.19
C SER A 111 1.50 -11.41 10.92
N ARG A 112 2.71 -11.69 10.42
CA ARG A 112 3.69 -12.56 11.08
C ARG A 112 4.24 -12.03 12.41
N SER A 113 3.95 -10.77 12.77
CA SER A 113 4.34 -10.18 14.07
C SER A 113 3.31 -10.44 15.19
N SER A 114 2.14 -11.02 14.87
CA SER A 114 1.04 -11.23 15.83
C SER A 114 0.71 -12.72 15.98
N PRO A 115 1.19 -13.40 17.04
CA PRO A 115 0.89 -14.81 17.29
C PRO A 115 -0.52 -15.01 17.90
N SER A 116 -1.57 -14.61 17.18
CA SER A 116 -2.96 -14.84 17.56
C SER A 116 -3.49 -16.13 16.91
N MET A 117 -3.50 -17.25 17.64
CA MET A 117 -4.14 -18.49 17.17
C MET A 117 -5.66 -18.32 17.07
N PRO A 118 -6.28 -18.63 15.91
CA PRO A 118 -7.71 -18.92 15.83
C PRO A 118 -7.92 -20.41 16.14
N LEU A 119 -8.34 -20.73 17.37
CA LEU A 119 -8.75 -22.08 17.73
C LEU A 119 -10.16 -22.36 17.17
N SER A 120 -10.23 -22.75 15.90
CA SER A 120 -11.48 -23.12 15.22
C SER A 120 -11.98 -24.50 15.67
N THR A 121 -12.48 -24.60 16.91
CA THR A 121 -13.12 -25.81 17.43
C THR A 121 -14.38 -26.14 16.63
N THR A 122 -14.38 -27.28 15.94
CA THR A 122 -15.56 -27.79 15.23
C THR A 122 -16.66 -28.17 16.23
N SER A 123 -17.80 -27.49 16.17
CA SER A 123 -19.03 -27.95 16.83
C SER A 123 -20.19 -27.95 15.83
N SER A 124 -20.58 -29.16 15.43
CA SER A 124 -21.72 -29.39 14.53
C SER A 124 -22.99 -29.58 15.36
N ALA A 125 -23.87 -28.58 15.35
CA ALA A 125 -25.25 -28.73 15.82
C ALA A 125 -26.21 -28.17 14.75
N ARG A 126 -26.91 -29.08 14.05
CA ARG A 126 -28.15 -28.73 13.35
C ARG A 126 -29.24 -28.58 14.40
N GLU A 127 -30.01 -27.51 14.35
CA GLU A 127 -31.44 -27.61 14.63
C GLU A 127 -32.27 -26.74 13.68
N LEU A 128 -33.59 -26.99 13.65
CA LEU A 128 -34.44 -26.76 12.49
C LEU A 128 -35.81 -26.24 12.95
N ARG A 129 -36.22 -25.05 12.49
CA ARG A 129 -37.63 -24.60 12.50
C ARG A 129 -37.88 -23.43 11.54
N SER A 130 -39.15 -23.26 11.19
CA SER A 130 -39.66 -22.44 10.07
C SER A 130 -40.78 -21.47 10.55
N PRO A 131 -41.30 -20.55 9.71
CA PRO A 131 -42.16 -19.39 10.08
C PRO A 131 -43.68 -19.75 10.04
N PRO A 132 -44.69 -18.84 9.93
CA PRO A 132 -44.76 -17.35 9.95
C PRO A 132 -45.56 -16.83 11.18
N PRO A 133 -46.59 -15.93 11.19
CA PRO A 133 -47.51 -15.38 10.15
C PRO A 133 -47.19 -13.91 9.71
N GLU A 134 -48.20 -13.15 9.27
CA GLU A 134 -48.14 -11.81 8.65
C GLU A 134 -49.13 -10.78 9.30
N ASN A 135 -49.06 -9.53 8.80
CA ASN A 135 -50.12 -8.49 8.69
C ASN A 135 -50.25 -7.39 9.77
N SER A 136 -49.84 -6.17 9.40
CA SER A 136 -50.77 -5.03 9.15
C SER A 136 -50.04 -3.77 8.66
N ILE A 137 -50.57 -3.11 7.62
CA ILE A 137 -50.18 -1.76 7.13
C ILE A 137 -51.43 -0.85 7.27
N PRO A 138 -51.30 0.47 7.53
CA PRO A 138 -51.33 1.49 6.47
C PRO A 138 -50.19 2.52 6.59
N GLU A 139 -49.48 2.87 5.51
CA GLU A 139 -49.78 3.97 4.57
C GLU A 139 -49.71 5.40 5.13
N THR A 140 -48.65 6.13 4.76
CA THR A 140 -48.72 7.56 4.36
C THR A 140 -47.66 7.84 3.29
N SER A 141 -47.90 8.81 2.39
CA SER A 141 -47.14 8.97 1.13
C SER A 141 -46.40 10.31 0.98
N SER A 142 -45.19 10.26 0.38
CA SER A 142 -44.49 11.32 -0.42
C SER A 142 -43.09 10.76 -0.81
N HIS A 143 -42.64 10.54 -2.05
CA HIS A 143 -42.79 11.18 -3.36
C HIS A 143 -41.86 12.40 -3.61
N LEU A 144 -40.59 12.18 -4.01
CA LEU A 144 -40.08 12.51 -5.36
C LEU A 144 -38.57 12.20 -5.63
N GLN A 145 -38.34 11.61 -6.82
CA GLN A 145 -37.22 11.70 -7.79
C GLN A 145 -35.76 12.06 -7.40
N THR A 146 -34.86 11.10 -7.66
CA THR A 146 -33.80 11.11 -8.71
C THR A 146 -32.95 12.37 -9.00
N ILE A 147 -31.61 12.23 -8.89
CA ILE A 147 -30.58 12.56 -9.93
C ILE A 147 -29.17 12.07 -9.50
N PRO A 148 -28.26 11.61 -10.41
CA PRO A 148 -26.88 11.23 -10.08
C PRO A 148 -25.90 12.43 -9.98
N PRO A 149 -24.69 12.26 -9.40
CA PRO A 149 -23.73 13.36 -9.24
C PRO A 149 -23.07 13.80 -10.56
N GLU A 150 -23.16 15.09 -10.88
CA GLU A 150 -22.55 15.70 -12.06
C GLU A 150 -21.07 16.10 -11.89
N GLN A 151 -20.42 16.31 -13.04
CA GLN A 151 -19.02 16.72 -13.20
C GLN A 151 -18.91 18.23 -13.52
N PRO A 152 -18.35 19.07 -12.64
CA PRO A 152 -17.98 20.45 -13.00
C PRO A 152 -16.64 20.41 -13.77
N SER A 153 -16.52 20.70 -15.07
CA SER A 153 -17.06 21.77 -15.96
C SER A 153 -16.06 22.92 -16.16
N SER A 154 -15.90 23.33 -17.42
CA SER A 154 -14.92 24.32 -17.88
C SER A 154 -15.45 25.75 -17.75
N ILE A 155 -14.64 26.70 -17.27
CA ILE A 155 -15.08 28.10 -17.09
C ILE A 155 -14.04 29.10 -17.65
N ASN A 156 -14.50 29.88 -18.63
CA ASN A 156 -14.08 31.23 -19.07
C ASN A 156 -12.64 31.47 -19.58
N ASP A 157 -12.45 31.27 -20.89
CA ASP A 157 -11.46 32.00 -21.69
C ASP A 157 -11.82 33.50 -21.80
N SER A 158 -10.99 34.38 -21.21
CA SER A 158 -10.89 35.82 -21.56
C SER A 158 -9.69 36.48 -20.87
N ALA A 159 -9.49 36.22 -19.58
CA ALA A 159 -8.35 36.75 -18.80
C ALA A 159 -7.13 35.80 -18.76
N ALA A 160 -7.32 34.52 -19.07
CA ALA A 160 -6.32 33.47 -18.89
C ALA A 160 -5.11 33.58 -19.85
N THR A 161 -5.25 34.27 -20.99
CA THR A 161 -4.23 34.34 -22.05
C THR A 161 -2.97 35.09 -21.63
N ASP A 162 -3.12 36.23 -20.94
CA ASP A 162 -2.00 37.07 -20.50
C ASP A 162 -1.18 36.43 -19.36
N GLU A 163 -1.83 35.94 -18.29
CA GLU A 163 -1.11 35.19 -17.24
C GLU A 163 -0.47 33.92 -17.78
N SER A 164 -1.14 33.19 -18.70
CA SER A 164 -0.57 32.01 -19.35
C SER A 164 0.69 32.38 -20.13
N SER A 165 0.64 33.40 -20.99
CA SER A 165 1.80 33.92 -21.74
C SER A 165 2.99 34.24 -20.84
N LYS A 166 2.75 34.98 -19.74
CA LYS A 166 3.78 35.37 -18.76
C LYS A 166 4.40 34.16 -18.05
N ASN A 167 3.63 33.10 -17.80
CA ASN A 167 4.17 31.85 -17.25
C ASN A 167 5.11 31.12 -18.23
N TRP A 168 4.85 31.18 -19.54
CA TRP A 168 5.71 30.52 -20.54
C TRP A 168 6.99 31.31 -20.82
N GLN A 169 6.89 32.65 -20.92
CA GLN A 169 8.06 33.53 -21.00
C GLN A 169 9.03 33.31 -19.83
N TYR A 170 8.49 33.17 -18.61
CA TYR A 170 9.30 32.85 -17.43
C TYR A 170 10.02 31.50 -17.55
N ILE A 171 9.37 30.48 -18.11
CA ILE A 171 9.97 29.14 -18.25
C ILE A 171 11.07 29.13 -19.32
N GLU A 172 10.87 29.77 -20.47
CA GLU A 172 11.93 29.84 -21.50
C GLU A 172 13.14 30.63 -20.97
N GLY A 173 12.95 31.77 -20.31
CA GLY A 173 14.06 32.51 -19.67
C GLY A 173 14.75 31.74 -18.55
N TYR A 174 14.05 30.84 -17.85
CA TYR A 174 14.65 29.93 -16.87
C TYR A 174 15.47 28.81 -17.55
N ILE A 175 15.05 28.35 -18.75
CA ILE A 175 15.80 27.39 -19.57
C ILE A 175 17.06 28.05 -20.14
N GLU A 176 16.95 29.26 -20.68
CA GLU A 176 18.10 30.07 -21.14
C GLU A 176 19.12 30.31 -20.01
N GLN A 177 18.65 30.54 -18.77
CA GLN A 177 19.53 30.74 -17.61
C GLN A 177 20.32 29.49 -17.21
N ILE A 178 19.82 28.27 -17.47
CA ILE A 178 20.54 27.02 -17.16
C ILE A 178 21.30 26.45 -18.37
N GLY A 179 21.04 26.94 -19.58
CA GLY A 179 21.72 26.50 -20.80
C GLY A 179 21.43 25.03 -21.12
N ASP A 180 22.49 24.21 -21.22
CA ASP A 180 22.42 22.79 -21.57
C ASP A 180 22.08 21.87 -20.37
N ASP A 181 21.96 22.45 -19.16
CA ASP A 181 21.70 21.70 -17.93
C ASP A 181 20.25 21.17 -17.86
N ARG A 182 20.06 19.97 -17.30
CA ARG A 182 18.77 19.27 -17.36
C ARG A 182 17.69 19.95 -16.48
N MET A 183 16.81 20.72 -17.12
CA MET A 183 15.68 21.46 -16.54
C MET A 183 15.05 20.85 -15.28
N ASN A 184 15.37 21.44 -14.13
CA ASN A 184 14.81 21.07 -12.83
C ASN A 184 13.44 21.73 -12.60
N TRP A 185 12.39 21.04 -13.03
CA TRP A 185 11.00 21.48 -12.92
C TRP A 185 10.55 21.83 -11.48
N GLN A 186 11.08 21.15 -10.46
CA GLN A 186 10.75 21.42 -9.07
C GLN A 186 11.39 22.73 -8.57
N ALA A 187 12.63 23.02 -8.99
CA ALA A 187 13.30 24.28 -8.71
C ALA A 187 12.61 25.45 -9.46
N CYS A 188 12.39 25.30 -10.77
CA CYS A 188 11.70 26.29 -11.61
C CYS A 188 10.32 26.66 -11.03
N TYR A 189 9.48 25.66 -10.70
CA TYR A 189 8.16 25.88 -10.12
C TYR A 189 8.23 26.62 -8.77
N ARG A 190 9.12 26.21 -7.86
CA ARG A 190 9.29 26.89 -6.57
C ARG A 190 9.73 28.34 -6.74
N ASP A 191 10.62 28.61 -7.70
CA ASP A 191 11.13 29.96 -7.91
C ASP A 191 10.10 30.89 -8.57
N GLY A 192 9.41 30.42 -9.62
CA GLY A 192 8.32 31.16 -10.24
C GLY A 192 7.16 31.43 -9.26
N ARG A 193 6.77 30.45 -8.43
CA ARG A 193 5.76 30.65 -7.36
C ARG A 193 6.18 31.74 -6.35
N ARG A 194 7.46 31.86 -6.00
CA ARG A 194 7.97 32.97 -5.14
C ARG A 194 7.88 34.33 -5.84
N LYS A 195 8.06 34.36 -7.16
CA LYS A 195 7.97 35.56 -8.01
C LYS A 195 6.54 35.86 -8.50
N GLY A 196 5.51 35.16 -7.99
CA GLY A 196 4.10 35.39 -8.33
C GLY A 196 3.59 34.71 -9.60
N TYR A 197 4.43 33.96 -10.31
CA TYR A 197 4.04 33.12 -11.45
C TYR A 197 3.37 31.82 -10.99
N PHE A 198 2.81 31.08 -11.94
CA PHE A 198 2.24 29.75 -11.76
C PHE A 198 1.09 29.66 -10.73
N LYS A 199 0.33 30.75 -10.53
CA LYS A 199 -0.83 30.81 -9.61
C LYS A 199 -1.79 29.64 -9.83
N ASN A 200 -2.08 29.37 -11.10
CA ASN A 200 -3.09 28.42 -11.58
C ASN A 200 -2.57 26.96 -11.69
N TYR A 201 -1.33 26.71 -11.25
CA TYR A 201 -0.75 25.36 -11.17
C TYR A 201 -0.51 24.98 -9.71
N SER A 202 -1.06 23.84 -9.30
CA SER A 202 -0.91 23.26 -7.96
C SER A 202 0.42 22.52 -7.76
N THR A 203 1.07 22.05 -8.83
CA THR A 203 2.30 21.25 -8.76
C THR A 203 3.25 21.57 -9.90
N HIS A 204 4.55 21.29 -9.69
CA HIS A 204 5.56 21.34 -10.73
C HIS A 204 5.26 20.34 -11.88
N ALA A 205 4.57 19.23 -11.58
CA ALA A 205 4.19 18.22 -12.57
C ALA A 205 3.05 18.71 -13.48
N SER A 206 2.02 19.37 -12.94
CA SER A 206 0.97 19.97 -13.76
C SER A 206 1.49 21.16 -14.59
N LEU A 207 2.40 21.97 -14.05
CA LEU A 207 3.10 23.00 -14.80
C LEU A 207 3.91 22.40 -15.98
N LYS A 208 4.76 21.38 -15.71
CA LYS A 208 5.55 20.70 -16.75
C LYS A 208 4.66 20.18 -17.89
N ASN A 209 3.57 19.48 -17.53
CA ASN A 209 2.65 18.90 -18.52
C ASN A 209 1.93 19.99 -19.35
N ALA A 210 1.60 21.13 -18.74
CA ALA A 210 0.99 22.26 -19.45
C ALA A 210 2.00 22.94 -20.39
N TYR A 211 3.23 23.19 -19.93
CA TYR A 211 4.30 23.72 -20.79
C TYR A 211 4.63 22.79 -21.96
N SER A 212 4.74 21.47 -21.74
CA SER A 212 4.99 20.52 -22.84
C SER A 212 3.86 20.49 -23.88
N ARG A 213 2.60 20.76 -23.48
CA ARG A 213 1.48 20.94 -24.41
C ARG A 213 1.54 22.27 -25.14
N TRP A 214 1.91 23.36 -24.44
CA TRP A 214 2.08 24.68 -25.04
C TRP A 214 3.23 24.69 -26.04
N LYS A 215 4.40 24.09 -25.73
CA LYS A 215 5.54 24.01 -26.65
C LYS A 215 5.19 23.18 -27.90
N LYS A 216 4.46 22.07 -27.76
CA LYS A 216 3.89 21.30 -28.89
C LYS A 216 2.80 22.03 -29.71
N LYS A 217 2.36 23.23 -29.30
CA LYS A 217 1.38 24.06 -30.02
C LYS A 217 2.01 25.32 -30.64
N ASN A 218 3.19 25.74 -30.17
CA ASN A 218 3.83 27.01 -30.58
C ASN A 218 5.25 26.81 -31.15
N GLY A 219 5.85 25.63 -30.98
CA GLY A 219 6.96 25.14 -31.80
C GLY A 219 6.43 24.30 -32.97
N GLN A 220 7.19 24.29 -34.07
CA GLN A 220 6.92 23.50 -35.28
C GLN A 220 7.12 21.99 -35.03
#